data_AF-A0A364LA38-F1
#
_entry.id   AF-A0A364LA38-F1
#
_cell.length_a   1.000
_cell.length_b   1.000
_cell.length_c   1.000
_cell.angle_alpha   90.00
_cell.angle_beta   90.00
_cell.angle_gamma   90.00
#
_symmetry.space_group_name_H-M   'P 1'
#
loop_
_entity.id
_entity.type
_entity.pdbx_description
1 polymer ?
#
loop_
_entity_poly.entity_id
_entity_poly.type
_entity_poly.pdbx_seq_one_letter_code
_entity_poly.pdbx_strand_id
1 'polypeptide(L)'
;MTTARAIRMAFQALEQAEGAGARVRRSIGTPKLRNFSPFLMLDHFTIGKGAGFPDHPHRGQETITYLLSGGVDHEDFAGNRGTIGPGDLQFMTAGKGIMHAEMPHENEDGSPNVGMQLWVDLPKELKAVDPRYRDLRSTEIPVADVDEGRVSIKVISGQSHGVDSVRDLAYTPLWFFDISIKPGGRVKQILPLGWNAFAYTLEGTTHFVTDNGDTKPINQFHNVVFQQSGDHIEAYVPDNAEQESRFILVAGQPLNQEVVQYGPFVCTSKEEVYQAMLDFQSAKNGFERSFGWQSEIGKRMNQF
;
A
#
# COMPACT_ATOMS: atom_id res chain seq x y z
N MET A 1 18.99 25.08 4.48
CA MET A 1 19.68 24.02 3.71
C MET A 1 18.76 22.82 3.71
N THR A 2 18.58 22.16 2.56
CA THR A 2 17.82 20.90 2.52
C THR A 2 18.70 19.76 3.02
N THR A 3 18.15 18.84 3.79
CA THR A 3 18.91 17.75 4.44
C THR A 3 18.33 16.40 4.02
N ALA A 4 19.17 15.52 3.47
CA ALA A 4 18.74 14.18 3.09
C ALA A 4 18.35 13.37 4.33
N ARG A 5 17.34 12.52 4.23
CA ARG A 5 16.97 11.64 5.36
C ARG A 5 17.91 10.46 5.44
N ALA A 6 18.41 10.17 6.64
CA ALA A 6 19.19 8.98 6.90
C ALA A 6 18.35 7.70 6.72
N ILE A 7 19.00 6.60 6.33
CA ILE A 7 18.37 5.28 6.33
C ILE A 7 18.35 4.75 7.76
N ARG A 8 17.17 4.57 8.34
CA ARG A 8 16.98 3.94 9.66
C ARG A 8 17.25 2.44 9.58
N MET A 9 16.71 1.78 8.57
CA MET A 9 16.93 0.36 8.31
C MET A 9 16.59 0.00 6.86
N ALA A 10 17.17 -1.09 6.38
CA ALA A 10 16.77 -1.71 5.12
C ALA A 10 16.75 -3.23 5.30
N PHE A 11 15.73 -3.90 4.77
CA PHE A 11 15.58 -5.35 4.89
C PHE A 11 14.74 -5.94 3.75
N GLN A 12 15.04 -7.19 3.40
CA GLN A 12 14.26 -7.94 2.43
C GLN A 12 12.89 -8.33 2.99
N ALA A 13 11.84 -8.14 2.19
CA ALA A 13 10.53 -8.73 2.42
C ALA A 13 10.53 -10.17 1.91
N LEU A 14 10.46 -11.11 2.86
CA LEU A 14 10.42 -12.54 2.56
C LEU A 14 9.01 -12.95 2.15
N GLU A 15 8.95 -13.94 1.27
CA GLU A 15 7.68 -14.46 0.78
C GLU A 15 7.04 -15.42 1.78
N GLN A 16 5.73 -15.30 1.97
CA GLN A 16 4.91 -16.13 2.86
C GLN A 16 3.53 -16.42 2.22
N ALA A 17 2.84 -17.44 2.74
CA ALA A 17 1.47 -17.73 2.34
C ALA A 17 0.48 -16.85 3.13
N GLU A 18 -0.59 -16.41 2.48
CA GLU A 18 -1.70 -15.66 3.07
C GLU A 18 -3.01 -16.02 2.34
N GLY A 19 -4.14 -15.63 2.93
CA GLY A 19 -5.47 -15.87 2.37
C GLY A 19 -5.71 -17.35 2.04
N ALA A 20 -6.30 -17.60 0.87
CA ALA A 20 -6.43 -18.95 0.33
C ALA A 20 -5.45 -19.12 -0.84
N GLY A 21 -4.28 -19.72 -0.60
CA GLY A 21 -3.31 -20.05 -1.65
C GLY A 21 -2.49 -18.88 -2.22
N ALA A 22 -2.71 -17.64 -1.75
CA ALA A 22 -1.96 -16.47 -2.20
C ALA A 22 -0.54 -16.43 -1.60
N ARG A 23 0.38 -15.81 -2.34
CA ARG A 23 1.76 -15.57 -1.88
C ARG A 23 1.97 -14.07 -1.74
N VAL A 24 2.54 -13.64 -0.62
CA VAL A 24 2.84 -12.23 -0.37
C VAL A 24 4.26 -12.05 0.16
N ARG A 25 4.86 -10.91 -0.16
CA ARG A 25 6.10 -10.43 0.47
C ARG A 25 5.74 -9.32 1.44
N ARG A 26 5.64 -9.65 2.73
CA ARG A 26 5.28 -8.68 3.77
C ARG A 26 6.49 -7.90 4.23
N SER A 27 6.41 -6.57 4.21
CA SER A 27 7.47 -5.69 4.70
C SER A 27 7.10 -4.97 6.00
N ILE A 28 6.05 -4.14 5.97
CA ILE A 28 5.44 -3.50 7.15
C ILE A 28 4.47 -4.49 7.81
N GLY A 29 4.42 -4.51 9.14
CA GLY A 29 3.61 -5.46 9.92
C GLY A 29 4.36 -6.73 10.33
N THR A 30 5.57 -6.94 9.80
CA THR A 30 6.50 -7.98 10.29
C THR A 30 7.07 -7.61 11.66
N PRO A 31 7.59 -8.57 12.46
CA PRO A 31 8.27 -8.26 13.73
C PRO A 31 9.40 -7.24 13.61
N LYS A 32 10.02 -7.09 12.43
CA LYS A 32 11.07 -6.10 12.17
C LYS A 32 10.54 -4.66 12.10
N LEU A 33 9.28 -4.49 11.73
CA LEU A 33 8.67 -3.18 11.48
C LEU A 33 7.17 -3.19 11.84
N ARG A 34 6.89 -3.43 13.12
CA ARG A 34 5.55 -3.21 13.71
C ARG A 34 5.41 -1.76 14.18
N ASN A 35 4.16 -1.29 14.27
CA ASN A 35 3.81 0.03 14.82
C ASN A 35 4.45 1.20 14.05
N PHE A 36 4.56 1.09 12.73
CA PHE A 36 5.15 2.13 11.88
C PHE A 36 4.09 3.13 11.39
N SER A 37 3.48 3.85 12.33
CA SER A 37 2.35 4.76 12.07
C SER A 37 2.63 5.78 10.94
N PRO A 38 1.68 6.03 10.03
CA PRO A 38 0.32 5.49 10.00
C PRO A 38 0.23 4.12 9.30
N PHE A 39 1.34 3.53 8.89
CA PHE A 39 1.33 2.29 8.11
C PHE A 39 1.24 1.05 9.01
N LEU A 40 0.28 0.18 8.71
CA LEU A 40 -0.01 -1.01 9.49
C LEU A 40 0.58 -2.27 8.83
N MET A 41 0.49 -2.32 7.50
CA MET A 41 0.92 -3.47 6.70
C MET A 41 1.27 -3.02 5.29
N LEU A 42 2.27 -3.66 4.68
CA LEU A 42 2.53 -3.58 3.25
C LEU A 42 2.87 -4.97 2.73
N ASP A 43 1.99 -5.48 1.87
CA ASP A 43 2.19 -6.73 1.15
C ASP A 43 2.39 -6.44 -0.34
N HIS A 44 3.41 -7.05 -0.94
CA HIS A 44 3.50 -7.23 -2.39
C HIS A 44 2.99 -8.64 -2.70
N PHE A 45 1.81 -8.73 -3.32
CA PHE A 45 1.13 -9.99 -3.56
C PHE A 45 1.35 -10.52 -4.99
N THR A 46 1.34 -11.85 -5.10
CA THR A 46 1.19 -12.59 -6.34
C THR A 46 0.04 -13.59 -6.15
N ILE A 47 -1.03 -13.46 -6.94
CA ILE A 47 -2.24 -14.28 -6.82
C ILE A 47 -2.48 -15.00 -8.15
N GLY A 48 -2.30 -16.32 -8.14
CA GLY A 48 -2.58 -17.18 -9.27
C GLY A 48 -4.02 -17.70 -9.28
N LYS A 49 -4.35 -18.52 -10.28
CA LYS A 49 -5.64 -19.21 -10.37
C LYS A 49 -5.88 -20.12 -9.16
N GLY A 50 -7.12 -20.14 -8.67
CA GLY A 50 -7.51 -20.95 -7.49
C GLY A 50 -6.96 -20.40 -6.17
N ALA A 51 -6.43 -19.19 -6.16
CA ALA A 51 -6.01 -18.47 -4.96
C ALA A 51 -6.78 -17.15 -4.81
N GLY A 52 -6.68 -16.50 -3.66
CA GLY A 52 -7.23 -15.15 -3.45
C GLY A 52 -7.50 -14.82 -1.99
N PHE A 53 -8.25 -13.74 -1.79
CA PHE A 53 -8.72 -13.28 -0.49
C PHE A 53 -10.26 -13.31 -0.47
N PRO A 54 -10.86 -14.47 -0.13
CA PRO A 54 -12.32 -14.59 -0.05
C PRO A 54 -12.87 -13.72 1.08
N ASP A 55 -14.20 -13.73 1.25
CA ASP A 55 -14.95 -12.90 2.21
C ASP A 55 -14.24 -12.72 3.56
N HIS A 56 -13.79 -11.50 3.83
CA HIS A 56 -13.11 -11.13 5.07
C HIS A 56 -13.50 -9.70 5.50
N PRO A 57 -13.51 -9.42 6.82
CA PRO A 57 -13.87 -8.10 7.32
C PRO A 57 -12.67 -7.16 7.44
N HIS A 58 -12.94 -5.86 7.59
CA HIS A 58 -12.01 -4.82 8.08
C HIS A 58 -12.74 -3.80 8.95
N ARG A 59 -12.03 -3.16 9.90
CA ARG A 59 -12.54 -2.02 10.70
C ARG A 59 -11.40 -1.14 11.21
N GLY A 60 -11.52 0.17 10.99
CA GLY A 60 -10.67 1.20 11.57
C GLY A 60 -9.41 1.55 10.77
N GLN A 61 -9.27 1.06 9.55
CA GLN A 61 -8.17 1.38 8.63
C GLN A 61 -8.68 1.74 7.23
N GLU A 62 -7.78 2.25 6.41
CA GLU A 62 -7.90 2.28 4.96
C GLU A 62 -7.02 1.17 4.36
N THR A 63 -7.50 0.52 3.31
CA THR A 63 -6.69 -0.36 2.46
C THR A 63 -6.49 0.31 1.11
N ILE A 64 -5.25 0.30 0.64
CA ILE A 64 -4.86 0.85 -0.66
C ILE A 64 -4.32 -0.31 -1.49
N THR A 65 -5.12 -0.75 -2.45
CA THR A 65 -4.74 -1.77 -3.43
C THR A 65 -4.14 -1.05 -4.64
N TYR A 66 -2.89 -1.35 -4.99
CA TYR A 66 -2.23 -0.83 -6.20
C TYR A 66 -1.80 -1.99 -7.10
N LEU A 67 -2.36 -2.08 -8.31
CA LEU A 67 -2.09 -3.22 -9.17
C LEU A 67 -0.94 -2.96 -10.14
N LEU A 68 0.00 -3.91 -10.21
CA LEU A 68 1.18 -3.82 -11.07
C LEU A 68 0.97 -4.53 -12.41
N SER A 69 0.34 -5.71 -12.40
CA SER A 69 -0.01 -6.49 -13.59
C SER A 69 -1.24 -7.37 -13.37
N GLY A 70 -1.96 -7.69 -14.44
CA GLY A 70 -3.18 -8.51 -14.41
C GLY A 70 -4.41 -7.71 -13.97
N GLY A 71 -5.24 -8.30 -13.10
CA GLY A 71 -6.48 -7.74 -12.57
C GLY A 71 -6.82 -8.30 -11.17
N VAL A 72 -7.51 -7.51 -10.36
CA VAL A 72 -8.15 -8.00 -9.13
C VAL A 72 -9.62 -7.60 -9.15
N ASP A 73 -10.50 -8.60 -9.08
CA ASP A 73 -11.92 -8.39 -8.90
C ASP A 73 -12.21 -8.17 -7.41
N HIS A 74 -13.03 -7.16 -7.10
CA HIS A 74 -13.49 -6.89 -5.74
C HIS A 74 -15.01 -6.89 -5.66
N GLU A 75 -15.54 -7.30 -4.51
CA GLU A 75 -16.98 -7.31 -4.22
C GLU A 75 -17.19 -7.12 -2.71
N ASP A 76 -18.10 -6.25 -2.31
CA ASP A 76 -18.43 -6.01 -0.89
C ASP A 76 -19.91 -6.23 -0.54
N PHE A 77 -20.17 -6.29 0.76
CA PHE A 77 -21.52 -6.43 1.31
C PHE A 77 -22.41 -5.17 1.18
N ALA A 78 -21.85 -4.07 0.68
CA ALA A 78 -22.57 -2.83 0.43
C ALA A 78 -23.11 -2.77 -1.01
N GLY A 79 -22.69 -3.72 -1.86
CA GLY A 79 -23.07 -3.86 -3.26
C GLY A 79 -22.02 -3.30 -4.23
N ASN A 80 -20.90 -2.76 -3.75
CA ASN A 80 -19.82 -2.29 -4.60
C ASN A 80 -19.07 -3.48 -5.19
N ARG A 81 -18.77 -3.39 -6.48
CA ARG A 81 -18.00 -4.39 -7.21
C ARG A 81 -17.26 -3.77 -8.38
N GLY A 82 -16.17 -4.38 -8.80
CA GLY A 82 -15.40 -3.90 -9.93
C GLY A 82 -14.13 -4.71 -10.13
N THR A 83 -13.34 -4.28 -11.12
CA THR A 83 -12.01 -4.83 -11.39
C THR A 83 -11.00 -3.69 -11.35
N ILE A 84 -9.97 -3.87 -10.54
CA ILE A 84 -8.78 -3.02 -10.49
C ILE A 84 -7.85 -3.56 -11.57
N GLY A 85 -7.45 -2.71 -12.52
CA GLY A 85 -6.56 -3.07 -13.63
C GLY A 85 -5.12 -2.58 -13.44
N PRO A 86 -4.19 -2.88 -14.36
CA PRO A 86 -2.78 -2.53 -14.22
C PRO A 86 -2.56 -1.02 -14.11
N GLY A 87 -1.89 -0.61 -13.03
CA GLY A 87 -1.64 0.78 -12.70
C GLY A 87 -2.79 1.50 -12.00
N ASP A 88 -3.96 0.86 -11.86
CA ASP A 88 -5.08 1.41 -11.10
C ASP A 88 -4.84 1.25 -9.59
N LEU A 89 -5.48 2.13 -8.83
CA LEU A 89 -5.57 2.04 -7.39
C LEU A 89 -7.02 2.00 -6.91
N GLN A 90 -7.21 1.33 -5.79
CA GLN A 90 -8.42 1.42 -4.99
C GLN A 90 -8.05 1.82 -3.56
N PHE A 91 -8.64 2.92 -3.09
CA PHE A 91 -8.58 3.34 -1.70
C PHE A 91 -9.91 3.00 -1.05
N MET A 92 -9.92 2.00 -0.17
CA MET A 92 -11.09 1.58 0.58
C MET A 92 -10.93 2.04 2.04
N THR A 93 -11.72 3.02 2.45
CA THR A 93 -11.89 3.35 3.87
C THR A 93 -12.84 2.31 4.48
N ALA A 94 -12.34 1.47 5.40
CA ALA A 94 -13.18 0.47 6.08
C ALA A 94 -14.07 1.11 7.16
N GLY A 95 -13.57 2.15 7.84
CA GLY A 95 -14.32 2.88 8.87
C GLY A 95 -14.92 1.94 9.91
N LYS A 96 -16.22 2.08 10.20
CA LYS A 96 -16.96 1.28 11.19
C LYS A 96 -17.09 -0.20 10.84
N GLY A 97 -16.82 -0.61 9.61
CA GLY A 97 -16.86 -2.03 9.23
C GLY A 97 -17.20 -2.24 7.76
N ILE A 98 -16.42 -3.09 7.10
CA ILE A 98 -16.72 -3.61 5.77
C ILE A 98 -16.40 -5.11 5.72
N MET A 99 -17.17 -5.87 4.95
CA MET A 99 -16.82 -7.23 4.55
C MET A 99 -16.78 -7.29 3.03
N HIS A 100 -15.67 -7.80 2.49
CA HIS A 100 -15.42 -7.85 1.06
C HIS A 100 -14.57 -9.06 0.67
N ALA A 101 -14.50 -9.32 -0.63
CA ALA A 101 -13.58 -10.26 -1.24
C ALA A 101 -12.71 -9.55 -2.27
N GLU A 102 -11.47 -10.00 -2.41
CA GLU A 102 -10.50 -9.56 -3.42
C GLU A 102 -9.94 -10.83 -4.10
N MET A 103 -10.43 -11.11 -5.30
CA MET A 103 -10.15 -12.34 -6.03
C MET A 103 -9.34 -12.02 -7.30
N PRO A 104 -8.42 -12.90 -7.72
CA PRO A 104 -7.68 -12.68 -8.96
C PRO A 104 -8.64 -12.63 -10.14
N HIS A 105 -8.41 -11.66 -11.03
CA HIS A 105 -9.04 -11.68 -12.34
C HIS A 105 -8.45 -12.84 -13.16
N GLU A 106 -9.26 -13.46 -14.02
CA GLU A 106 -8.77 -14.50 -14.92
C GLU A 106 -8.09 -13.87 -16.14
N ASN A 107 -6.76 -13.81 -16.14
CA ASN A 107 -5.99 -13.35 -17.29
C ASN A 107 -6.08 -14.37 -18.43
N GLU A 108 -6.19 -13.89 -19.68
CA GLU A 108 -6.32 -14.73 -20.88
C GLU A 108 -5.14 -15.71 -21.06
N ASP A 109 -3.94 -15.31 -20.65
CA ASP A 109 -2.71 -16.10 -20.73
C ASP A 109 -2.46 -16.98 -19.48
N GLY A 110 -3.34 -16.92 -18.48
CA GLY A 110 -3.20 -17.63 -17.21
C GLY A 110 -2.09 -17.11 -16.29
N SER A 111 -1.48 -15.97 -16.60
CA SER A 111 -0.47 -15.34 -15.75
C SER A 111 -1.06 -14.93 -14.39
N PRO A 112 -0.24 -14.92 -13.32
CA PRO A 112 -0.69 -14.47 -12.00
C PRO A 112 -0.86 -12.94 -11.96
N ASN A 113 -1.72 -12.49 -11.05
CA ASN A 113 -1.97 -11.09 -10.77
C ASN A 113 -0.98 -10.58 -9.72
N VAL A 114 -0.36 -9.43 -9.97
CA VAL A 114 0.69 -8.87 -9.09
C VAL A 114 0.32 -7.47 -8.69
N GLY A 115 0.40 -7.17 -7.40
CA GLY A 115 0.03 -5.87 -6.86
C GLY A 115 0.55 -5.65 -5.44
N MET A 116 0.14 -4.54 -4.85
CA MET A 116 0.48 -4.16 -3.50
C MET A 116 -0.76 -3.84 -2.69
N GLN A 117 -0.76 -4.27 -1.42
CA GLN A 117 -1.76 -3.91 -0.43
C GLN A 117 -1.10 -3.11 0.70
N LEU A 118 -1.42 -1.83 0.82
CA LEU A 118 -0.98 -0.97 1.91
C LEU A 118 -2.14 -0.70 2.86
N TRP A 119 -1.97 -1.01 4.14
CA TRP A 119 -2.93 -0.62 5.17
C TRP A 119 -2.46 0.64 5.89
N VAL A 120 -3.36 1.61 5.97
CA VAL A 120 -3.12 2.91 6.61
C VAL A 120 -4.12 3.09 7.74
N ASP A 121 -3.61 3.36 8.93
CA ASP A 121 -4.43 3.60 10.11
C ASP A 121 -5.28 4.86 9.92
N LEU A 122 -6.54 4.80 10.37
CA LEU A 122 -7.40 5.98 10.43
C LEU A 122 -7.17 6.74 11.75
N PRO A 123 -7.22 8.08 11.75
CA PRO A 123 -7.33 8.86 12.97
C PRO A 123 -8.50 8.37 13.82
N LYS A 124 -8.33 8.37 15.15
CA LYS A 124 -9.32 7.85 16.10
C LYS A 124 -10.74 8.33 15.80
N GLU A 125 -10.89 9.62 15.50
CA GLU A 125 -12.16 10.29 15.21
C GLU A 125 -12.79 9.83 13.88
N LEU A 126 -12.02 9.23 12.97
CA LEU A 126 -12.49 8.71 11.69
C LEU A 126 -12.68 7.18 11.68
N LYS A 127 -12.30 6.46 12.74
CA LYS A 127 -12.44 4.99 12.79
C LYS A 127 -13.89 4.48 12.73
N ALA A 128 -14.88 5.35 12.99
CA ALA A 128 -16.30 4.99 13.00
C ALA A 128 -17.10 5.58 11.82
N VAL A 129 -16.44 6.16 10.82
CA VAL A 129 -17.13 6.67 9.61
C VAL A 129 -17.73 5.55 8.78
N ASP A 130 -18.66 5.88 7.89
CA ASP A 130 -19.17 4.93 6.92
C ASP A 130 -18.06 4.50 5.95
N PRO A 131 -18.05 3.23 5.50
CA PRO A 131 -17.11 2.77 4.49
C PRO A 131 -17.21 3.58 3.19
N ARG A 132 -16.08 3.78 2.52
CA ARG A 132 -16.01 4.57 1.28
C ARG A 132 -14.97 3.99 0.34
N TYR A 133 -15.25 4.00 -0.96
CA TYR A 133 -14.29 3.70 -2.01
C TYR A 133 -13.87 4.96 -2.76
N ARG A 134 -12.61 5.00 -3.17
CA ARG A 134 -12.08 5.90 -4.19
C ARG A 134 -11.19 5.10 -5.13
N ASP A 135 -11.67 4.90 -6.35
CA ASP A 135 -10.86 4.32 -7.40
C ASP A 135 -10.07 5.44 -8.11
N LEU A 136 -8.84 5.15 -8.49
CA LEU A 136 -7.98 6.03 -9.27
C LEU A 136 -7.44 5.23 -10.45
N ARG A 137 -7.86 5.56 -11.67
CA ARG A 137 -7.38 4.88 -12.86
C ARG A 137 -5.96 5.32 -13.18
N SER A 138 -5.16 4.39 -13.71
CA SER A 138 -3.79 4.64 -14.16
C SER A 138 -3.69 5.86 -15.09
N THR A 139 -4.69 6.05 -15.95
CA THR A 139 -4.77 7.17 -16.91
C THR A 139 -5.05 8.52 -16.27
N GLU A 140 -5.52 8.55 -15.02
CA GLU A 140 -5.80 9.77 -14.27
C GLU A 140 -4.59 10.21 -13.43
N ILE A 141 -3.58 9.35 -13.24
CA ILE A 141 -2.43 9.63 -12.40
C ILE A 141 -1.46 10.57 -13.13
N PRO A 142 -1.21 11.79 -12.60
CA PRO A 142 -0.24 12.70 -13.19
C PRO A 142 1.18 12.12 -13.11
N VAL A 143 1.99 12.40 -14.14
CA VAL A 143 3.37 11.95 -14.22
C VAL A 143 4.31 13.16 -14.23
N ALA A 144 5.33 13.13 -13.37
CA ALA A 144 6.44 14.08 -13.43
C ALA A 144 7.64 13.40 -14.10
N ASP A 145 8.14 14.00 -15.18
CA ASP A 145 9.40 13.63 -15.83
C ASP A 145 10.53 14.49 -15.26
N VAL A 146 11.57 13.83 -14.78
CA VAL A 146 12.71 14.45 -14.10
C VAL A 146 14.00 13.98 -14.77
N ASP A 147 15.06 14.80 -14.62
CA ASP A 147 16.40 14.46 -15.10
C ASP A 147 16.42 14.12 -16.59
N GLU A 148 15.87 15.04 -17.41
CA GLU A 148 15.79 14.91 -18.87
C GLU A 148 15.03 13.65 -19.34
N GLY A 149 14.07 13.16 -18.55
CA GLY A 149 13.27 11.98 -18.86
C GLY A 149 13.93 10.64 -18.50
N ARG A 150 15.03 10.68 -17.73
CA ARG A 150 15.64 9.49 -17.12
C ARG A 150 14.86 9.00 -15.89
N VAL A 151 14.09 9.87 -15.26
CA VAL A 151 13.23 9.52 -14.13
C VAL A 151 11.77 9.84 -14.46
N SER A 152 10.89 8.87 -14.25
CA SER A 152 9.44 9.04 -14.36
C SER A 152 8.79 8.76 -13.00
N ILE A 153 7.93 9.68 -12.54
CA ILE A 153 7.28 9.62 -11.23
C ILE A 153 5.77 9.70 -11.42
N LYS A 154 5.07 8.60 -11.15
CA LYS A 154 3.61 8.61 -11.01
C LYS A 154 3.25 9.24 -9.66
N VAL A 155 2.57 10.38 -9.68
CA VAL A 155 2.18 11.14 -8.50
C VAL A 155 0.80 10.68 -8.03
N ILE A 156 0.77 9.52 -7.36
CA ILE A 156 -0.48 8.89 -6.86
C ILE A 156 -1.13 9.79 -5.80
N SER A 157 -0.35 10.23 -4.82
CA SER A 157 -0.79 11.19 -3.80
C SER A 157 0.35 12.11 -3.40
N GLY A 158 0.08 13.41 -3.25
CA GLY A 158 1.05 14.41 -2.86
C GLY A 158 1.56 15.26 -4.02
N GLN A 159 2.82 15.68 -3.97
CA GLN A 159 3.42 16.54 -4.99
C GLN A 159 4.85 16.11 -5.31
N SER A 160 5.22 16.15 -6.59
CA SER A 160 6.58 15.91 -7.06
C SER A 160 6.93 16.87 -8.19
N HIS A 161 8.03 17.61 -8.04
CA HIS A 161 8.62 18.43 -9.11
C HIS A 161 7.62 19.38 -9.82
N GLY A 162 6.71 20.00 -9.05
CA GLY A 162 5.68 20.91 -9.57
C GLY A 162 4.43 20.24 -10.13
N VAL A 163 4.35 18.90 -10.07
CA VAL A 163 3.16 18.11 -10.43
C VAL A 163 2.46 17.65 -9.14
N ASP A 164 1.20 18.02 -9.00
CA ASP A 164 0.33 17.62 -7.89
C ASP A 164 -0.51 16.40 -8.27
N SER A 165 -0.83 15.54 -7.29
CA SER A 165 -1.79 14.46 -7.47
C SER A 165 -3.21 14.99 -7.68
N VAL A 166 -4.11 14.09 -8.09
CA VAL A 166 -5.54 14.32 -7.90
C VAL A 166 -5.84 14.46 -6.39
N ARG A 167 -6.89 15.23 -6.04
CA ARG A 167 -7.22 15.55 -4.64
C ARG A 167 -8.13 14.50 -3.99
N ASP A 168 -8.16 14.50 -2.65
CA ASP A 168 -9.16 13.82 -1.79
C ASP A 168 -9.23 12.28 -1.85
N LEU A 169 -8.07 11.62 -2.01
CA LEU A 169 -7.97 10.16 -2.11
C LEU A 169 -8.12 9.43 -0.76
N ALA A 170 -7.37 9.84 0.26
CA ALA A 170 -7.30 9.20 1.58
C ALA A 170 -7.65 10.19 2.70
N TYR A 171 -8.13 9.67 3.83
CA TYR A 171 -8.40 10.49 5.02
C TYR A 171 -7.13 10.80 5.80
N THR A 172 -6.24 9.82 5.95
CA THR A 172 -4.95 10.04 6.59
C THR A 172 -4.00 10.72 5.61
N PRO A 173 -3.38 11.87 5.96
CA PRO A 173 -2.43 12.53 5.07
C PRO A 173 -1.25 11.60 4.71
N LEU A 174 -1.16 11.26 3.43
CA LEU A 174 -0.13 10.37 2.89
C LEU A 174 0.26 10.80 1.48
N TRP A 175 1.55 10.67 1.17
CA TRP A 175 2.13 10.82 -0.16
C TRP A 175 2.56 9.45 -0.65
N PHE A 176 2.28 9.16 -1.91
CA PHE A 176 2.57 7.88 -2.54
C PHE A 176 3.03 8.18 -3.97
N PHE A 177 4.23 7.69 -4.30
CA PHE A 177 4.80 7.75 -5.63
C PHE A 177 5.19 6.35 -6.11
N ASP A 178 5.03 6.09 -7.40
CA ASP A 178 5.69 4.98 -8.11
C ASP A 178 6.74 5.59 -9.05
N ILE A 179 8.00 5.23 -8.84
CA ILE A 179 9.17 5.89 -9.42
C ILE A 179 9.97 4.89 -10.22
N SER A 180 10.19 5.19 -11.50
CA SER A 180 11.13 4.47 -12.38
C SER A 180 12.34 5.35 -12.67
N ILE A 181 13.54 4.79 -12.51
CA ILE A 181 14.81 5.45 -12.78
C ILE A 181 15.60 4.60 -13.79
N LYS A 182 15.85 5.15 -14.97
CA LYS A 182 16.74 4.54 -15.98
C LYS A 182 18.21 4.66 -15.54
N PRO A 183 19.12 3.83 -16.09
CA PRO A 183 20.57 4.00 -15.86
C PRO A 183 21.02 5.46 -16.08
N GLY A 184 21.79 5.97 -15.13
CA GLY A 184 22.25 7.37 -15.07
C GLY A 184 21.25 8.37 -14.49
N GLY A 185 20.00 7.94 -14.27
CA GLY A 185 18.95 8.78 -13.72
C GLY A 185 19.14 9.09 -12.24
N ARG A 186 18.79 10.31 -11.83
CA ARG A 186 18.79 10.73 -10.41
C ARG A 186 17.55 11.55 -10.04
N VAL A 187 17.05 11.33 -8.83
CA VAL A 187 15.90 12.04 -8.29
C VAL A 187 16.13 12.50 -6.86
N LYS A 188 15.65 13.72 -6.56
CA LYS A 188 15.56 14.26 -5.21
C LYS A 188 14.10 14.57 -4.90
N GLN A 189 13.46 13.70 -4.13
CA GLN A 189 12.06 13.86 -3.74
C GLN A 189 11.95 14.54 -2.37
N ILE A 190 11.39 15.75 -2.32
CA ILE A 190 11.04 16.43 -1.08
C ILE A 190 9.89 15.68 -0.40
N LEU A 191 9.92 15.55 0.93
CA LEU A 191 8.87 14.96 1.74
C LEU A 191 8.51 15.88 2.91
N PRO A 192 7.24 15.87 3.38
CA PRO A 192 6.84 16.68 4.53
C PRO A 192 7.67 16.33 5.78
N LEU A 193 8.15 17.37 6.49
CA LEU A 193 8.95 17.20 7.70
C LEU A 193 8.18 16.42 8.78
N GLY A 194 8.89 15.55 9.50
CA GLY A 194 8.31 14.75 10.58
C GLY A 194 7.45 13.56 10.11
N TRP A 195 7.15 13.44 8.81
CA TRP A 195 6.41 12.28 8.31
C TRP A 195 7.26 11.00 8.35
N ASN A 196 6.63 9.87 8.67
CA ASN A 196 7.27 8.57 8.50
C ASN A 196 7.32 8.23 7.01
N ALA A 197 8.45 7.72 6.53
CA ALA A 197 8.63 7.42 5.12
C ALA A 197 9.39 6.12 4.89
N PHE A 198 9.03 5.42 3.82
CA PHE A 198 9.71 4.22 3.37
C PHE A 198 9.71 4.11 1.83
N ALA A 199 10.68 3.37 1.30
CA ALA A 199 10.69 2.96 -0.10
C ALA A 199 10.70 1.44 -0.22
N TYR A 200 9.99 0.89 -1.21
CA TYR A 200 9.98 -0.54 -1.49
C TYR A 200 10.39 -0.77 -2.95
N THR A 201 11.49 -1.50 -3.15
CA THR A 201 12.05 -1.75 -4.50
C THR A 201 11.30 -2.89 -5.18
N LEU A 202 10.60 -2.57 -6.28
CA LEU A 202 9.81 -3.51 -7.07
C LEU A 202 10.67 -4.25 -8.09
N GLU A 203 11.60 -3.54 -8.74
CA GLU A 203 12.46 -4.04 -9.81
C GLU A 203 13.82 -3.33 -9.77
N GLY A 204 14.87 -4.03 -10.23
CA GLY A 204 16.22 -3.46 -10.26
C GLY A 204 16.87 -3.26 -8.89
N THR A 205 17.87 -2.38 -8.88
CA THR A 205 18.60 -1.95 -7.69
C THR A 205 18.65 -0.43 -7.63
N THR A 206 18.00 0.15 -6.61
CA THR A 206 18.03 1.59 -6.36
C THR A 206 19.19 1.92 -5.43
N HIS A 207 19.97 2.96 -5.73
CA HIS A 207 20.96 3.50 -4.79
C HIS A 207 20.36 4.70 -4.07
N PHE A 208 20.24 4.63 -2.75
CA PHE A 208 19.78 5.73 -1.92
C PHE A 208 20.95 6.47 -1.29
N VAL A 209 20.91 7.80 -1.31
CA VAL A 209 21.90 8.65 -0.65
C VAL A 209 21.48 8.89 0.80
N THR A 210 22.40 8.72 1.75
CA THR A 210 22.19 8.96 3.17
C THR A 210 22.56 10.39 3.56
N ASP A 211 22.20 10.79 4.78
CA ASP A 211 22.42 12.14 5.33
C ASP A 211 23.88 12.57 5.41
N ASN A 212 24.81 11.62 5.49
CA ASN A 212 26.25 11.83 5.46
C ASN A 212 26.86 11.83 4.04
N GLY A 213 26.04 11.65 2.99
CA GLY A 213 26.49 11.59 1.59
C GLY A 213 26.92 10.20 1.11
N ASP A 214 26.94 9.18 1.97
CA ASP A 214 27.17 7.80 1.54
C ASP A 214 25.99 7.29 0.70
N THR A 215 26.22 6.20 -0.03
CA THR A 215 25.21 5.58 -0.89
C THR A 215 24.98 4.14 -0.51
N LYS A 216 23.72 3.71 -0.45
CA LYS A 216 23.35 2.32 -0.16
C LYS A 216 22.60 1.69 -1.33
N PRO A 217 23.15 0.64 -1.98
CA PRO A 217 22.42 -0.13 -2.97
C PRO A 217 21.34 -0.98 -2.29
N ILE A 218 20.13 -0.94 -2.84
CA ILE A 218 18.96 -1.65 -2.35
C ILE A 218 18.38 -2.47 -3.49
N ASN A 219 18.41 -3.78 -3.32
CA ASN A 219 17.95 -4.72 -4.33
C ASN A 219 16.43 -4.88 -4.29
N GLN A 220 15.89 -5.46 -5.35
CA GLN A 220 14.51 -5.91 -5.45
C GLN A 220 13.99 -6.59 -4.16
N PHE A 221 12.71 -6.33 -3.86
CA PHE A 221 11.96 -6.80 -2.70
C PHE A 221 12.50 -6.36 -1.34
N HIS A 222 13.29 -5.29 -1.30
CA HIS A 222 13.70 -4.67 -0.04
C HIS A 222 12.85 -3.46 0.30
N ASN A 223 12.55 -3.32 1.58
CA ASN A 223 12.01 -2.11 2.16
C ASN A 223 13.15 -1.31 2.81
N VAL A 224 13.16 0.00 2.59
CA VAL A 224 14.06 0.98 3.18
C VAL A 224 13.21 1.93 4.01
N VAL A 225 13.47 1.98 5.32
CA VAL A 225 12.81 2.91 6.23
C VAL A 225 13.74 4.08 6.48
N PHE A 226 13.24 5.29 6.31
CA PHE A 226 14.00 6.52 6.52
C PHE A 226 13.74 7.11 7.90
N GLN A 227 14.69 7.89 8.40
CA GLN A 227 14.45 8.73 9.57
C GLN A 227 13.49 9.88 9.24
N GLN A 228 12.83 10.43 10.26
CA GLN A 228 11.93 11.58 10.12
C GLN A 228 12.70 12.91 10.01
N SER A 229 13.96 12.93 10.46
CA SER A 229 14.90 14.03 10.28
C SER A 229 15.32 14.12 8.82
N GLY A 230 15.36 15.35 8.28
CA GLY A 230 15.61 15.61 6.87
C GLY A 230 14.32 15.84 6.07
N ASP A 231 14.45 16.56 4.97
CA ASP A 231 13.34 17.03 4.14
C ASP A 231 13.25 16.35 2.78
N HIS A 232 14.19 15.45 2.43
CA HIS A 232 14.14 14.75 1.16
C HIS A 232 14.79 13.37 1.15
N ILE A 233 14.40 12.57 0.17
CA ILE A 233 15.08 11.34 -0.23
C ILE A 233 15.77 11.59 -1.56
N GLU A 234 16.99 11.08 -1.70
CA GLU A 234 17.70 11.10 -2.95
C GLU A 234 18.03 9.67 -3.39
N ALA A 235 17.71 9.37 -4.65
CA ALA A 235 17.86 8.06 -5.25
C ALA A 235 18.44 8.16 -6.66
N TYR A 236 19.24 7.19 -7.06
CA TYR A 236 19.79 7.12 -8.41
C TYR A 236 20.04 5.68 -8.86
N VAL A 237 20.24 5.50 -10.16
CA VAL A 237 20.72 4.26 -10.76
C VAL A 237 22.04 4.58 -11.49
N PRO A 238 23.14 3.84 -11.24
CA PRO A 238 24.42 4.07 -11.91
C PRO A 238 24.31 4.02 -13.45
N ASP A 239 25.13 4.80 -14.17
CA ASP A 239 25.16 4.81 -15.64
C ASP A 239 25.47 3.44 -16.25
N ASN A 240 26.26 2.63 -15.54
CA ASN A 240 26.67 1.29 -15.97
C ASN A 240 25.71 0.17 -15.52
N ALA A 241 24.55 0.51 -14.95
CA ALA A 241 23.55 -0.48 -14.58
C ALA A 241 22.93 -1.12 -15.83
N GLU A 242 22.69 -2.43 -15.77
CA GLU A 242 22.15 -3.21 -16.90
C GLU A 242 20.65 -3.00 -17.12
N GLN A 243 19.93 -2.54 -16.09
CA GLN A 243 18.49 -2.36 -16.13
C GLN A 243 18.06 -1.14 -15.31
N GLU A 244 16.85 -0.64 -15.59
CA GLU A 244 16.21 0.39 -14.76
C GLU A 244 15.84 -0.15 -13.38
N SER A 245 15.56 0.76 -12.45
CA SER A 245 14.97 0.40 -11.16
C SER A 245 13.62 1.06 -10.99
N ARG A 246 12.66 0.29 -10.47
CA ARG A 246 11.32 0.75 -10.12
C ARG A 246 11.07 0.52 -8.63
N PHE A 247 10.59 1.55 -7.94
CA PHE A 247 10.26 1.47 -6.52
C PHE A 247 9.09 2.38 -6.17
N ILE A 248 8.34 2.01 -5.14
CA ILE A 248 7.39 2.93 -4.53
C ILE A 248 8.07 3.72 -3.42
N LEU A 249 7.69 4.99 -3.27
CA LEU A 249 8.06 5.84 -2.14
C LEU A 249 6.79 6.34 -1.48
N VAL A 250 6.65 6.07 -0.19
CA VAL A 250 5.46 6.42 0.57
C VAL A 250 5.86 7.17 1.82
N ALA A 251 5.16 8.27 2.12
CA ALA A 251 5.32 9.04 3.34
C ALA A 251 3.95 9.34 3.95
N GLY A 252 3.82 9.27 5.27
CA GLY A 252 2.54 9.46 5.95
C GLY A 252 2.72 10.21 7.26
N GLN A 253 1.72 11.02 7.60
CA GLN A 253 1.68 11.71 8.88
C GLN A 253 1.51 10.69 10.02
N PRO A 254 2.46 10.58 10.97
CA PRO A 254 2.31 9.72 12.12
C PRO A 254 1.11 10.18 12.95
N LEU A 255 0.28 9.23 13.36
CA LEU A 255 -0.85 9.49 14.24
C LEU A 255 -0.40 9.40 15.70
N ASN A 256 -0.79 10.40 16.50
CA ASN A 256 -0.56 10.40 17.93
C ASN A 256 -1.68 9.63 18.66
N GLN A 257 -1.71 8.32 18.43
CA GLN A 257 -2.71 7.42 19.02
C GLN A 257 -2.12 6.02 19.27
N GLU A 258 -2.74 5.27 20.18
CA GLU A 258 -2.44 3.86 20.35
C GLU A 258 -2.99 3.07 19.15
N VAL A 259 -2.21 2.11 18.67
CA VAL A 259 -2.62 1.18 17.62
C VAL A 259 -2.76 -0.21 18.24
N VAL A 260 -4.00 -0.69 18.33
CA VAL A 260 -4.32 -2.04 18.78
C VAL A 260 -4.91 -2.81 17.60
N GLN A 261 -4.11 -3.73 17.07
CA GLN A 261 -4.47 -4.55 15.92
C GLN A 261 -4.69 -6.02 16.33
N TYR A 262 -5.82 -6.59 15.93
CA TYR A 262 -6.08 -8.02 15.99
C TYR A 262 -6.67 -8.51 14.68
N GLY A 263 -5.84 -9.17 13.88
CA GLY A 263 -6.19 -9.58 12.52
C GLY A 263 -6.68 -8.38 11.69
N PRO A 264 -7.93 -8.39 11.20
CA PRO A 264 -8.48 -7.33 10.37
C PRO A 264 -8.99 -6.10 11.12
N PHE A 265 -9.00 -6.10 12.45
CA PHE A 265 -9.57 -5.02 13.26
C PHE A 265 -8.46 -4.16 13.86
N VAL A 266 -8.52 -2.86 13.60
CA VAL A 266 -7.50 -1.88 14.03
C VAL A 266 -8.18 -0.77 14.81
N CYS A 267 -8.07 -0.83 16.14
CA CYS A 267 -8.70 0.13 17.05
C CYS A 267 -7.64 0.85 17.91
N THR A 268 -8.10 1.64 18.89
CA THR A 268 -7.23 2.40 19.81
C THR A 268 -7.16 1.82 21.21
N SER A 269 -7.89 0.73 21.50
CA SER A 269 -7.80 -0.02 22.75
C SER A 269 -8.12 -1.51 22.55
N LYS A 270 -7.78 -2.34 23.54
CA LYS A 270 -8.12 -3.77 23.53
C LYS A 270 -9.63 -3.99 23.60
N GLU A 271 -10.31 -3.17 24.40
CA GLU A 271 -11.76 -3.19 24.58
C GLU A 271 -12.48 -2.91 23.26
N GLU A 272 -12.00 -1.92 22.49
CA GLU A 272 -12.54 -1.60 21.16
C GLU A 272 -12.34 -2.75 20.17
N VAL A 273 -11.19 -3.43 20.21
CA VAL A 273 -10.94 -4.62 19.38
C VAL A 273 -11.90 -5.76 19.76
N TYR A 274 -12.09 -6.05 21.05
CA TYR A 274 -13.05 -7.05 21.48
C TYR A 274 -14.47 -6.70 21.03
N GLN A 275 -14.85 -5.43 21.11
CA GLN A 275 -16.14 -4.96 20.61
C GLN A 275 -16.26 -5.15 19.09
N ALA A 276 -15.20 -4.88 18.32
CA ALA A 276 -15.18 -5.12 16.87
C ALA A 276 -15.40 -6.59 16.50
N MET A 277 -14.80 -7.51 17.25
CA MET A 277 -15.02 -8.94 17.06
C MET A 277 -16.47 -9.32 17.36
N LEU A 278 -17.04 -8.82 18.47
CA LEU A 278 -18.44 -9.07 18.84
C LEU A 278 -19.42 -8.48 17.82
N ASP A 279 -19.17 -7.27 17.34
CA ASP A 279 -19.98 -6.60 16.33
C ASP A 279 -19.99 -7.39 15.01
N PHE A 280 -18.84 -7.89 14.57
CA PHE A 280 -18.74 -8.73 13.38
C PHE A 280 -19.50 -10.05 13.55
N GLN A 281 -19.27 -10.76 14.67
CA GLN A 281 -19.90 -12.05 14.95
C GLN A 281 -21.42 -11.95 15.12
N SER A 282 -21.91 -10.82 15.62
CA SER A 282 -23.34 -10.59 15.84
C SER A 282 -24.03 -9.78 14.73
N ALA A 283 -23.29 -9.43 13.66
CA ALA A 283 -23.74 -8.59 12.55
C ALA A 283 -24.37 -7.27 13.03
N LYS A 284 -23.62 -6.47 13.80
CA LYS A 284 -24.07 -5.19 14.39
C LYS A 284 -23.06 -4.07 14.15
N ASN A 285 -23.51 -2.84 14.37
CA ASN A 285 -22.69 -1.64 14.48
C ASN A 285 -21.74 -1.45 13.28
N GLY A 286 -22.27 -1.56 12.06
CA GLY A 286 -21.52 -1.48 10.82
C GLY A 286 -21.37 -2.81 10.07
N PHE A 287 -21.62 -3.94 10.73
CA PHE A 287 -21.60 -5.26 10.11
C PHE A 287 -22.99 -5.86 9.88
N GLU A 288 -24.07 -5.06 9.88
CA GLU A 288 -25.45 -5.56 9.72
C GLU A 288 -25.65 -6.37 8.43
N ARG A 289 -24.92 -6.00 7.37
CA ARG A 289 -24.98 -6.68 6.06
C ARG A 289 -24.11 -7.92 5.97
N SER A 290 -23.31 -8.25 6.99
CA SER A 290 -22.50 -9.48 6.97
C SER A 290 -23.36 -10.73 7.18
N PHE A 291 -24.52 -10.60 7.81
CA PHE A 291 -25.39 -11.75 8.09
C PHE A 291 -25.93 -12.37 6.79
N GLY A 292 -25.49 -13.59 6.50
CA GLY A 292 -25.92 -14.35 5.33
C GLY A 292 -25.38 -13.83 3.99
N TRP A 293 -24.54 -12.80 3.98
CA TRP A 293 -23.87 -12.35 2.77
C TRP A 293 -22.73 -13.29 2.40
N GLN A 294 -22.61 -13.56 1.11
CA GLN A 294 -21.48 -14.23 0.50
C GLN A 294 -21.19 -13.55 -0.83
N SER A 295 -19.92 -13.25 -1.12
CA SER A 295 -19.57 -12.72 -2.43
C SER A 295 -19.77 -13.77 -3.52
N GLU A 296 -20.13 -13.35 -4.73
CA GLU A 296 -20.15 -14.24 -5.89
C GLU A 296 -18.72 -14.61 -6.32
N ILE A 297 -17.79 -13.67 -6.20
CA ILE A 297 -16.39 -13.91 -6.59
C ILE A 297 -15.65 -14.86 -5.64
N GLY A 298 -15.96 -14.84 -4.34
CA GLY A 298 -15.37 -15.72 -3.35
C GLY A 298 -15.76 -17.18 -3.54
N LYS A 299 -16.95 -17.45 -4.09
CA LYS A 299 -17.41 -18.81 -4.43
C LYS A 299 -16.54 -19.50 -5.49
N ARG A 300 -15.75 -18.74 -6.28
CA ARG A 300 -14.80 -19.31 -7.26
C ARG A 300 -13.77 -20.22 -6.59
N MET A 301 -13.48 -20.01 -5.30
CA MET A 301 -12.59 -20.91 -4.53
C MET A 301 -13.15 -22.32 -4.36
N ASN A 302 -14.47 -22.51 -4.40
CA ASN A 302 -15.11 -23.81 -4.21
C ASN A 302 -15.18 -24.64 -5.50
N GLN A 303 -14.68 -24.12 -6.62
CA GLN A 303 -14.73 -24.76 -7.93
C GLN A 303 -13.44 -25.54 -8.27
N PHE A 304 -12.45 -25.55 -7.37
CA PHE A 304 -11.15 -26.21 -7.54
C PHE A 304 -10.92 -27.28 -6.47
#